data_AF-A0AAJ0BUE1-F1
#
_entry.id   AF-A0AAJ0BUE1-F1
#
_cell.length_a   1.000
_cell.length_b   1.000
_cell.length_c   1.000
_cell.angle_alpha   90.00
_cell.angle_beta   90.00
_cell.angle_gamma   90.00
#
_symmetry.space_group_name_H-M   'P 1'
#
loop_
_entity.id
_entity.type
_entity.pdbx_description
1 polymer ?
#
loop_
_entity_poly.entity_id
_entity_poly.type
_entity_poly.pdbx_seq_one_letter_code
_entity_poly.pdbx_strand_id
1 'polypeptide(L)'
;MSSFRESQTSASSSSKGKQHRKKHEDKNDKHHKHDRYQKSDKQVHTHAQATKSEKTGTTSSSSDNVDFLFVVNELRTHDTGDGLERDLWNDVIPFSSPNDYAEEAPGRVFRYRNGEVTDVGQDYLWIRPGRGQEGCIWKWDALDQSSQPMDVYKTYSVFRCWRFNPIIWTGSDVSVPSTERPGAPGAQFFSLHFRSPPGGVSEIWPSAGPNEAVQSPSVSEIWPPAFRYVAGRDPSWMPSLVPQQYSNPFADAPRSQGLRGELPVILGMMALAQSQSLFYPPTQWRKRQWHRAPQTGEEDLNPGPDEAPRGVLVQICLDPQGGEGSTAADLHKFEWYTNVVKDAPRQSR
;
A
#
# COMPACT_ATOMS: atom_id res chain seq x y z
N MET A 1 -50.09 23.33 28.47
CA MET A 1 -51.30 22.77 29.14
C MET A 1 -51.97 21.79 28.18
N SER A 2 -52.41 20.62 28.68
CA SER A 2 -52.93 19.43 27.96
C SER A 2 -51.86 18.64 27.21
N SER A 3 -51.22 17.57 27.70
CA SER A 3 -51.62 16.36 28.47
C SER A 3 -52.56 15.40 27.73
N PHE A 4 -51.99 14.34 27.16
CA PHE A 4 -52.67 13.04 27.05
C PHE A 4 -51.68 11.92 27.36
N ARG A 5 -52.20 10.92 28.08
CA ARG A 5 -51.55 9.88 28.87
C ARG A 5 -51.68 8.52 28.16
N GLU A 6 -50.70 7.65 28.45
CA GLU A 6 -50.77 6.17 28.60
C GLU A 6 -51.21 5.33 27.36
N SER A 7 -50.57 4.20 27.02
CA SER A 7 -50.34 3.04 27.88
C SER A 7 -49.30 2.07 27.29
N GLN A 8 -48.62 1.35 28.20
CA GLN A 8 -47.71 0.22 27.97
C GLN A 8 -48.45 -1.07 27.58
N THR A 9 -47.77 -2.01 26.92
CA THR A 9 -47.76 -3.43 27.33
C THR A 9 -46.53 -4.17 26.77
N SER A 10 -45.87 -4.88 27.69
CA SER A 10 -44.79 -5.87 27.58
C SER A 10 -45.20 -7.20 26.93
N ALA A 11 -44.24 -7.94 26.34
CA ALA A 11 -44.07 -9.38 26.62
C ALA A 11 -42.77 -9.95 26.02
N SER A 12 -42.03 -10.62 26.90
CA SER A 12 -40.89 -11.50 26.67
C SER A 12 -41.28 -12.86 26.08
N SER A 13 -40.39 -13.52 25.32
CA SER A 13 -40.27 -14.98 25.39
C SER A 13 -38.88 -15.46 24.98
N SER A 14 -38.20 -16.08 25.94
CA SER A 14 -37.01 -16.90 25.74
C SER A 14 -37.38 -18.24 25.09
N SER A 15 -36.49 -18.84 24.30
CA SER A 15 -36.38 -20.30 24.32
C SER A 15 -34.93 -20.75 24.09
N LYS A 16 -34.48 -21.58 25.04
CA LYS A 16 -33.22 -22.32 25.03
C LYS A 16 -33.43 -23.59 24.22
N GLY A 17 -32.48 -23.91 23.34
CA GLY A 17 -32.33 -25.23 22.72
C GLY A 17 -30.94 -25.78 22.99
N LYS A 18 -30.80 -26.62 24.02
CA LYS A 18 -29.71 -27.60 24.15
C LYS A 18 -30.18 -28.88 23.48
N GLN A 19 -29.29 -29.64 22.80
CA GLN A 19 -29.03 -31.06 23.10
C GLN A 19 -28.05 -31.74 22.11
N HIS A 20 -27.11 -32.49 22.71
CA HIS A 20 -26.50 -33.79 22.34
C HIS A 20 -25.79 -34.00 20.98
N ARG A 21 -24.47 -34.25 20.98
CA ARG A 21 -23.71 -35.49 21.33
C ARG A 21 -23.70 -36.55 20.21
N LYS A 22 -22.55 -36.76 19.57
CA LYS A 22 -22.02 -38.12 19.30
C LYS A 22 -20.53 -38.11 18.97
N LYS A 23 -19.79 -38.87 19.78
CA LYS A 23 -18.46 -39.42 19.53
C LYS A 23 -18.55 -40.52 18.46
N HIS A 24 -17.50 -40.68 17.66
CA HIS A 24 -17.03 -41.99 17.22
C HIS A 24 -15.50 -41.97 17.13
N GLU A 25 -14.88 -42.92 17.85
CA GLU A 25 -13.51 -43.40 17.68
C GLU A 25 -13.52 -44.55 16.66
N ASP A 26 -12.41 -44.74 15.93
CA ASP A 26 -11.68 -46.00 15.65
C ASP A 26 -10.53 -45.68 14.66
N LYS A 27 -9.25 -45.78 15.00
CA LYS A 27 -8.36 -46.96 15.15
C LYS A 27 -8.14 -47.79 13.87
N ASN A 28 -6.93 -47.70 13.29
CA ASN A 28 -6.00 -48.80 12.96
C ASN A 28 -4.93 -48.28 11.97
N ASP A 29 -3.62 -48.35 12.18
CA ASP A 29 -2.67 -49.46 12.44
C ASP A 29 -1.93 -49.93 11.17
N LYS A 30 -0.59 -49.99 11.31
CA LYS A 30 0.39 -50.91 10.68
C LYS A 30 1.18 -50.49 9.42
N HIS A 31 2.47 -50.23 9.69
CA HIS A 31 3.68 -50.90 9.18
C HIS A 31 3.77 -51.32 7.71
N HIS A 32 4.84 -50.87 7.03
CA HIS A 32 5.81 -51.77 6.39
C HIS A 32 7.20 -51.12 6.25
N LYS A 33 8.21 -51.84 6.76
CA LYS A 33 9.66 -51.72 6.49
C LYS A 33 9.99 -52.53 5.22
N HIS A 34 11.02 -52.13 4.47
CA HIS A 34 12.08 -52.97 3.86
C HIS A 34 13.21 -52.01 3.35
N ASP A 35 14.41 -52.08 3.91
CA ASP A 35 15.61 -52.80 3.43
C ASP A 35 16.18 -52.25 2.10
N ARG A 36 17.27 -51.47 2.12
CA ARG A 36 18.70 -51.87 2.19
C ARG A 36 19.17 -52.57 0.91
N TYR A 37 19.92 -51.84 0.08
CA TYR A 37 20.92 -52.44 -0.82
C TYR A 37 22.20 -51.59 -0.83
N GLN A 38 23.31 -52.23 -0.45
CA GLN A 38 24.69 -51.77 -0.56
C GLN A 38 25.31 -52.31 -1.86
N LYS A 39 26.23 -51.53 -2.45
CA LYS A 39 27.55 -51.91 -3.02
C LYS A 39 28.07 -50.71 -3.85
N SER A 40 29.22 -50.08 -3.52
CA SER A 40 30.61 -50.47 -3.85
C SER A 40 30.80 -50.64 -5.37
N ASP A 41 31.78 -50.07 -6.09
CA ASP A 41 33.15 -49.64 -5.81
C ASP A 41 33.69 -48.73 -6.94
N LYS A 42 34.90 -48.19 -6.69
CA LYS A 42 36.00 -47.80 -7.61
C LYS A 42 36.28 -46.32 -7.90
N GLN A 43 37.37 -45.89 -7.26
CA GLN A 43 38.31 -44.81 -7.62
C GLN A 43 38.89 -44.99 -9.04
N VAL A 44 39.22 -43.89 -9.73
CA VAL A 44 40.53 -43.59 -10.36
C VAL A 44 40.71 -42.06 -10.49
N HIS A 45 41.94 -41.57 -10.23
CA HIS A 45 42.47 -40.20 -10.32
C HIS A 45 42.32 -39.54 -11.73
N THR A 46 42.44 -38.22 -11.96
CA THR A 46 43.63 -37.34 -11.81
C THR A 46 43.32 -35.88 -12.25
N HIS A 47 43.94 -34.89 -11.58
CA HIS A 47 44.38 -33.51 -11.97
C HIS A 47 43.36 -32.54 -12.64
N ALA A 48 43.25 -31.23 -12.33
CA ALA A 48 44.23 -30.24 -11.90
C ALA A 48 43.57 -28.94 -11.35
N GLN A 49 44.38 -28.16 -10.61
CA GLN A 49 44.31 -26.70 -10.40
C GLN A 49 43.12 -26.10 -9.63
N ALA A 50 43.26 -26.02 -8.30
CA ALA A 50 42.53 -25.06 -7.47
C ALA A 50 43.42 -23.84 -7.18
N THR A 51 43.03 -22.71 -7.77
CA THR A 51 43.51 -21.37 -7.48
C THR A 51 43.04 -20.90 -6.10
N LYS A 52 43.91 -20.09 -5.49
CA LYS A 52 43.75 -19.22 -4.32
C LYS A 52 42.35 -19.16 -3.69
N SER A 53 42.35 -19.54 -2.41
CA SER A 53 41.43 -19.09 -1.37
C SER A 53 41.30 -17.57 -1.33
N GLU A 54 40.26 -17.03 -1.96
CA GLU A 54 39.69 -15.74 -1.60
C GLU A 54 38.50 -15.97 -0.68
N LYS A 55 38.65 -15.45 0.54
CA LYS A 55 37.60 -15.34 1.55
C LYS A 55 36.35 -14.80 0.87
N THR A 56 35.28 -15.57 1.00
CA THR A 56 33.90 -15.15 0.79
C THR A 56 33.66 -13.81 1.49
N GLY A 57 33.82 -12.74 0.71
CA GLY A 57 33.34 -11.42 1.06
C GLY A 57 31.84 -11.53 1.24
N THR A 58 31.41 -11.44 2.49
CA THR A 58 30.03 -11.19 2.86
C THR A 58 29.61 -9.97 2.05
N THR A 59 28.73 -10.16 1.07
CA THR A 59 28.06 -9.08 0.36
C THR A 59 27.26 -8.32 1.41
N SER A 60 27.89 -7.30 1.99
CA SER A 60 27.20 -6.25 2.72
C SER A 60 26.13 -5.74 1.77
N SER A 61 24.87 -6.02 2.11
CA SER A 61 23.72 -5.45 1.41
C SER A 61 23.98 -3.96 1.25
N SER A 62 24.15 -3.48 0.02
CA SER A 62 24.15 -2.06 -0.25
C SER A 62 22.85 -1.53 0.32
N SER A 63 22.93 -0.85 1.47
CA SER A 63 21.81 -0.06 1.94
C SER A 63 21.61 0.96 0.83
N ASP A 64 20.54 0.81 0.04
CA ASP A 64 20.06 1.90 -0.80
C ASP A 64 19.83 3.06 0.17
N ASN A 65 20.80 3.97 0.21
CA ASN A 65 20.75 5.15 1.04
C ASN A 65 19.69 6.04 0.40
N VAL A 66 18.46 5.97 0.91
CA VAL A 66 17.33 6.70 0.35
C VAL A 66 16.70 7.50 1.47
N ASP A 67 16.52 8.78 1.19
CA ASP A 67 15.93 9.75 2.10
C ASP A 67 14.91 10.61 1.36
N PHE A 68 13.75 10.82 1.97
CA PHE A 68 12.73 11.71 1.44
C PHE A 68 11.78 12.18 2.55
N LEU A 69 11.16 13.33 2.30
CA LEU A 69 10.06 13.84 3.09
C LEU A 69 8.74 13.43 2.43
N PHE A 70 7.73 13.17 3.25
CA PHE A 70 6.39 12.94 2.74
C PHE A 70 5.33 13.40 3.73
N VAL A 71 4.17 13.72 3.19
CA VAL A 71 2.96 14.02 3.95
C VAL A 71 1.80 13.26 3.34
N VAL A 72 0.85 12.87 4.19
CA VAL A 72 -0.42 12.28 3.75
C VAL A 72 -1.54 13.06 4.41
N ASN A 73 -2.31 13.78 3.59
CA ASN A 73 -3.47 14.56 4.03
C ASN A 73 -4.75 13.80 3.74
N GLU A 74 -5.74 13.91 4.61
CA GLU A 74 -7.05 13.32 4.39
C GLU A 74 -7.86 14.20 3.44
N LEU A 75 -8.32 13.64 2.32
CA LEU A 75 -9.21 14.36 1.40
C LEU A 75 -10.63 14.31 1.97
N ARG A 76 -11.24 15.49 2.08
CA ARG A 76 -12.63 15.64 2.53
C ARG A 76 -13.49 16.02 1.35
N THR A 77 -14.71 15.51 1.32
CA THR A 77 -15.71 15.87 0.33
C THR A 77 -16.73 16.82 0.95
N HIS A 78 -17.32 17.68 0.14
CA HIS A 78 -18.47 18.45 0.58
C HIS A 78 -19.69 17.54 0.75
N ASP A 79 -20.51 17.83 1.76
CA ASP A 79 -21.89 17.33 1.80
C ASP A 79 -22.71 18.23 0.87
N THR A 80 -22.63 17.98 -0.44
CA THR A 80 -23.25 18.84 -1.46
C THR A 80 -24.76 18.62 -1.57
N GLY A 81 -25.31 17.57 -0.96
CA GLY A 81 -26.71 17.16 -1.17
C GLY A 81 -27.00 16.63 -2.59
N ASP A 82 -26.06 16.76 -3.53
CA ASP A 82 -26.16 16.31 -4.93
C ASP A 82 -25.95 14.78 -5.09
N GLY A 83 -25.69 14.09 -3.98
CA GLY A 83 -25.45 12.65 -3.94
C GLY A 83 -24.00 12.28 -4.26
N LEU A 84 -23.70 10.98 -4.12
CA LEU A 84 -22.38 10.43 -4.41
C LEU A 84 -22.23 10.14 -5.90
N GLU A 85 -21.05 10.40 -6.48
CA GLU A 85 -20.74 10.02 -7.86
C GLU A 85 -20.64 8.49 -7.98
N ARG A 86 -21.18 7.93 -9.07
CA ARG A 86 -21.22 6.49 -9.31
C ARG A 86 -20.77 6.14 -10.72
N ASP A 87 -20.11 4.99 -10.85
CA ASP A 87 -19.74 4.44 -12.15
C ASP A 87 -20.90 3.70 -12.85
N LEU A 88 -20.62 3.12 -14.02
CA LEU A 88 -21.59 2.37 -14.83
C LEU A 88 -22.11 1.10 -14.14
N TRP A 89 -21.44 0.63 -13.08
CA TRP A 89 -21.85 -0.51 -12.26
C TRP A 89 -22.50 -0.08 -10.94
N ASN A 90 -22.78 1.22 -10.78
CA ASN A 90 -23.38 1.84 -9.62
C ASN A 90 -22.48 1.80 -8.36
N ASP A 91 -21.18 1.58 -8.52
CA ASP A 91 -20.22 1.70 -7.43
C ASP A 91 -19.91 3.17 -7.15
N VAL A 92 -19.87 3.55 -5.88
CA VAL A 92 -19.47 4.90 -5.48
C VAL A 92 -17.99 5.11 -5.81
N ILE A 93 -17.71 6.17 -6.57
CA ILE A 93 -16.36 6.57 -6.99
C ILE A 93 -16.02 7.97 -6.47
N PRO A 94 -14.72 8.32 -6.41
CA PRO A 94 -14.29 9.67 -6.09
C PRO A 94 -14.86 10.66 -7.09
N PHE A 95 -15.16 11.86 -6.59
CA PHE A 95 -15.68 12.93 -7.42
C PHE A 95 -14.67 13.28 -8.52
N SER A 96 -15.20 13.47 -9.72
CA SER A 96 -14.45 13.90 -10.90
C SER A 96 -14.19 15.41 -10.92
N SER A 97 -15.01 16.19 -10.21
CA SER A 97 -14.88 17.64 -10.11
C SER A 97 -14.07 18.04 -8.87
N PRO A 98 -13.01 18.85 -9.04
CA PRO A 98 -12.24 19.42 -7.93
C PRO A 98 -13.08 20.24 -6.94
N ASN A 99 -14.19 20.81 -7.41
CA ASN A 99 -15.08 21.63 -6.57
C ASN A 99 -15.88 20.81 -5.55
N ASP A 100 -15.93 19.48 -5.70
CA ASP A 100 -16.65 18.60 -4.76
C ASP A 100 -15.76 18.19 -3.58
N TYR A 101 -14.46 18.50 -3.64
CA TYR A 101 -13.54 18.37 -2.53
C TYR A 101 -13.54 19.62 -1.66
N ALA A 102 -13.64 19.39 -0.36
CA ALA A 102 -13.46 20.38 0.68
C ALA A 102 -11.97 20.56 1.00
N GLU A 103 -11.67 21.40 2.00
CA GLU A 103 -10.30 21.52 2.52
C GLU A 103 -9.84 20.19 3.13
N GLU A 104 -8.65 19.73 2.74
CA GLU A 104 -8.06 18.52 3.30
C GLU A 104 -7.77 18.66 4.80
N ALA A 105 -7.74 17.55 5.53
CA ALA A 105 -7.17 17.54 6.88
C ALA A 105 -5.64 17.37 6.76
N PRO A 106 -4.82 18.38 7.11
CA PRO A 106 -3.39 18.27 6.97
C PRO A 106 -2.81 17.20 7.90
N GLY A 107 -2.00 16.31 7.31
CA GLY A 107 -1.21 15.34 8.05
C GLY A 107 0.08 15.96 8.62
N ARG A 108 0.83 15.12 9.33
CA ARG A 108 2.19 15.46 9.74
C ARG A 108 3.17 15.16 8.62
N VAL A 109 4.24 15.94 8.56
CA VAL A 109 5.37 15.65 7.68
C VAL A 109 6.23 14.58 8.35
N PHE A 110 6.63 13.60 7.57
CA PHE A 110 7.53 12.53 8.01
C PHE A 110 8.76 12.49 7.11
N ARG A 111 9.86 12.05 7.69
CA ARG A 111 11.09 11.69 6.97
C ARG A 111 11.22 10.18 6.95
N TYR A 112 11.38 9.61 5.76
CA TYR A 112 11.85 8.24 5.59
C TYR A 112 13.36 8.26 5.40
N ARG A 113 14.11 7.48 6.19
CA ARG A 113 15.54 7.30 6.01
C ARG A 113 15.90 5.84 6.21
N ASN A 114 16.35 5.18 5.15
CA ASN A 114 16.93 3.83 5.20
C ASN A 114 16.03 2.76 5.87
N GLY A 115 14.72 2.87 5.70
CA GLY A 115 13.75 1.93 6.24
C GLY A 115 13.14 2.35 7.58
N GLU A 116 13.56 3.47 8.15
CA GLU A 116 12.96 4.07 9.34
C GLU A 116 12.17 5.32 8.96
N VAL A 117 11.06 5.56 9.67
CA VAL A 117 10.23 6.74 9.48
C VAL A 117 10.22 7.55 10.77
N THR A 118 10.44 8.85 10.66
CA THR A 118 10.50 9.78 11.79
C THR A 118 9.59 10.98 11.54
N ASP A 119 8.91 11.45 12.59
CA ASP A 119 8.18 12.72 12.59
C ASP A 119 9.22 13.84 12.62
N VAL A 120 9.15 14.78 11.66
CA VAL A 120 10.12 15.90 11.57
C VAL A 120 9.69 17.12 12.39
N GLY A 121 8.58 17.04 13.13
CA GLY A 121 8.15 18.08 14.04
C GLY A 121 7.69 19.35 13.33
N GLN A 122 7.99 20.51 13.94
CA GLN A 122 7.53 21.82 13.47
C GLN A 122 8.44 22.45 12.41
N ASP A 123 9.60 21.85 12.14
CA ASP A 123 10.56 22.35 11.15
C ASP A 123 10.04 22.18 9.72
N TYR A 124 9.05 21.31 9.52
CA TYR A 124 8.40 21.10 8.24
C TYR A 124 6.89 21.07 8.41
N LEU A 125 6.18 21.80 7.56
CA LEU A 125 4.73 21.85 7.58
C LEU A 125 4.14 21.81 6.19
N TRP A 126 2.95 21.22 6.08
CA TRP A 126 2.14 21.35 4.88
C TRP A 126 1.50 22.74 4.85
N ILE A 127 1.61 23.43 3.72
CA ILE A 127 0.92 24.70 3.46
C ILE A 127 0.17 24.59 2.15
N ARG A 128 -1.14 24.85 2.18
CA ARG A 128 -1.93 25.16 1.00
C ARG A 128 -2.27 26.65 0.99
N PRO A 129 -1.96 27.41 -0.08
CA PRO A 129 -2.22 28.85 -0.07
C PRO A 129 -3.70 29.20 -0.18
N GLY A 130 -4.51 28.31 -0.77
CA GLY A 130 -5.96 28.46 -0.83
C GLY A 130 -6.65 27.27 -1.51
N ARG A 131 -7.98 27.24 -1.43
CA ARG A 131 -8.80 26.20 -2.07
C ARG A 131 -8.54 26.17 -3.57
N GLY A 132 -8.41 24.97 -4.13
CA GLY A 132 -8.16 24.78 -5.57
C GLY A 132 -6.72 25.12 -6.01
N GLN A 133 -5.83 25.43 -5.08
CA GLN A 133 -4.41 25.69 -5.37
C GLN A 133 -3.56 24.58 -4.80
N GLU A 134 -2.49 24.19 -5.48
CA GLU A 134 -1.56 23.16 -5.01
C GLU A 134 -0.97 23.51 -3.64
N GLY A 135 -0.93 22.50 -2.76
CA GLY A 135 -0.18 22.60 -1.51
C GLY A 135 1.23 22.06 -1.64
N CYS A 136 2.09 22.43 -0.70
CA CYS A 136 3.47 21.97 -0.66
C CYS A 136 3.93 21.74 0.78
N ILE A 137 4.91 20.87 0.98
CA ILE A 137 5.71 20.84 2.21
C ILE A 137 6.62 22.07 2.20
N TRP A 138 6.67 22.80 3.32
CA TRP A 138 7.58 23.91 3.54
C TRP A 138 8.51 23.59 4.69
N LYS A 139 9.78 23.96 4.55
CA LYS A 139 10.73 23.97 5.64
C LYS A 139 10.72 25.35 6.30
N TRP A 140 10.56 25.38 7.62
CA TRP A 140 10.77 26.57 8.43
C TRP A 140 12.23 26.66 8.86
N ASP A 141 12.87 27.78 8.56
CA ASP A 141 14.19 28.12 9.09
C ASP A 141 14.04 29.14 10.22
N ALA A 142 14.22 28.68 11.45
CA ALA A 142 14.09 29.53 12.64
C ALA A 142 15.21 30.58 12.75
N LEU A 143 16.38 30.33 12.14
CA LEU A 143 17.51 31.28 12.17
C LEU A 143 17.25 32.44 11.23
N ASP A 144 16.79 32.12 10.02
CA ASP A 144 16.52 33.12 8.97
C ASP A 144 15.08 33.66 9.01
N GLN A 145 14.24 33.16 9.92
CA GLN A 145 12.79 33.44 10.01
C GLN A 145 12.10 33.36 8.65
N SER A 146 12.51 32.36 7.86
CA SER A 146 12.06 32.20 6.48
C SER A 146 11.46 30.82 6.29
N SER A 147 10.54 30.72 5.33
CA SER A 147 9.99 29.45 4.89
C SER A 147 10.38 29.25 3.43
N GLN A 148 10.81 28.04 3.09
CA GLN A 148 11.13 27.66 1.72
C GLN A 148 10.27 26.44 1.32
N PRO A 149 9.66 26.43 0.13
CA PRO A 149 8.95 25.25 -0.36
C PRO A 149 9.96 24.14 -0.65
N MET A 150 9.54 22.91 -0.44
CA MET A 150 10.36 21.74 -0.73
C MET A 150 10.28 21.35 -2.21
N ASP A 151 11.37 20.76 -2.74
CA ASP A 151 11.38 20.22 -4.10
C ASP A 151 10.49 18.97 -4.18
N VAL A 152 9.35 19.10 -4.86
CA VAL A 152 8.36 18.03 -5.01
C VAL A 152 8.88 16.96 -5.98
N TYR A 153 8.85 15.70 -5.54
CA TYR A 153 9.09 14.54 -6.39
C TYR A 153 7.80 14.07 -7.07
N LYS A 154 6.74 13.81 -6.30
CA LYS A 154 5.44 13.33 -6.78
C LYS A 154 4.29 13.75 -5.86
N THR A 155 3.12 14.01 -6.45
CA THR A 155 1.86 14.29 -5.74
C THR A 155 0.74 13.42 -6.31
N TYR A 156 0.08 12.61 -5.47
CA TYR A 156 -0.94 11.64 -5.89
C TYR A 156 -2.14 11.69 -4.96
N SER A 157 -3.32 11.44 -5.51
CA SER A 157 -4.53 11.20 -4.73
C SER A 157 -4.86 9.72 -4.77
N VAL A 158 -5.11 9.11 -3.61
CA VAL A 158 -5.37 7.68 -3.45
C VAL A 158 -6.65 7.49 -2.68
N PHE A 159 -7.52 6.61 -3.16
CA PHE A 159 -8.84 6.39 -2.61
C PHE A 159 -9.05 4.93 -2.26
N ARG A 160 -9.76 4.70 -1.16
CA ARG A 160 -10.36 3.42 -0.83
C ARG A 160 -11.86 3.51 -1.07
N CYS A 161 -12.36 2.70 -2.00
CA CYS A 161 -13.78 2.68 -2.41
C CYS A 161 -14.49 1.40 -1.95
N TRP A 162 -15.76 1.26 -2.34
CA TRP A 162 -16.53 0.03 -2.12
C TRP A 162 -15.92 -1.17 -2.88
N ARG A 163 -16.24 -2.36 -2.34
CA ARG A 163 -15.74 -3.70 -2.63
C ARG A 163 -15.17 -3.99 -4.03
N PHE A 164 -15.79 -3.57 -5.14
CA PHE A 164 -15.39 -4.03 -6.47
C PHE A 164 -14.20 -3.27 -7.09
N ASN A 165 -13.98 -2.01 -6.69
CA ASN A 165 -12.82 -1.21 -7.05
C ASN A 165 -12.21 -0.59 -5.79
N PRO A 166 -11.73 -1.41 -4.85
CA PRO A 166 -11.49 -0.97 -3.48
C PRO A 166 -10.34 0.02 -3.39
N ILE A 167 -9.47 0.12 -4.40
CA ILE A 167 -8.38 1.08 -4.43
C ILE A 167 -8.29 1.66 -5.84
N ILE A 168 -8.46 2.99 -5.92
CA ILE A 168 -8.21 3.77 -7.12
C ILE A 168 -7.32 4.97 -6.80
N TRP A 169 -6.61 5.49 -7.79
CA TRP A 169 -5.66 6.58 -7.57
C TRP A 169 -5.44 7.39 -8.84
N THR A 170 -4.89 8.59 -8.70
CA THR A 170 -4.46 9.43 -9.82
C THR A 170 -3.15 10.14 -9.47
N GLY A 171 -2.35 10.45 -10.50
CA GLY A 171 -1.04 11.10 -10.38
C GLY A 171 -1.11 12.61 -10.17
N SER A 172 -2.15 13.10 -9.50
CA SER A 172 -2.41 14.52 -9.29
C SER A 172 -3.15 14.78 -7.97
N ASP A 173 -3.23 16.06 -7.58
CA ASP A 173 -4.13 16.54 -6.54
C ASP A 173 -5.53 16.76 -7.12
N VAL A 174 -6.48 15.90 -6.75
CA VAL A 174 -7.87 15.97 -7.25
C VAL A 174 -8.61 17.24 -6.85
N SER A 175 -8.14 17.94 -5.81
CA SER A 175 -8.76 19.18 -5.34
C SER A 175 -8.34 20.41 -6.15
N VAL A 176 -7.38 20.25 -7.08
CA VAL A 176 -6.87 21.32 -7.94
C VAL A 176 -7.45 21.16 -9.34
N PRO A 177 -8.05 22.21 -9.93
CA PRO A 177 -8.45 22.20 -11.33
C PRO A 177 -7.27 21.86 -12.23
N SER A 178 -7.36 20.70 -12.90
CA SER A 178 -6.34 20.31 -13.86
C SER A 178 -6.26 21.36 -14.97
N THR A 179 -5.08 21.94 -15.15
CA THR A 179 -4.76 22.74 -16.34
C THR A 179 -4.45 21.86 -17.55
N GLU A 180 -4.33 20.54 -17.34
CA GLU A 180 -4.06 19.58 -18.40
C GLU A 180 -5.32 19.29 -19.22
N ARG A 181 -5.14 18.88 -20.48
CA ARG A 181 -6.28 18.49 -21.32
C ARG A 181 -7.01 17.29 -20.69
N PRO A 182 -8.35 17.19 -20.84
CA PRO A 182 -9.06 15.96 -20.56
C PRO A 182 -8.37 14.77 -21.24
N GLY A 183 -7.98 13.76 -20.46
CA GLY A 183 -7.21 12.59 -20.93
C GLY A 183 -5.70 12.69 -20.74
N ALA A 184 -5.17 13.75 -20.14
CA ALA A 184 -3.79 13.75 -19.67
C ALA A 184 -3.60 12.75 -18.50
N PRO A 185 -2.41 12.16 -18.32
CA PRO A 185 -2.17 11.12 -17.32
C PRO A 185 -2.54 11.53 -15.88
N GLY A 186 -2.45 12.81 -15.54
CA GLY A 186 -2.84 13.35 -14.22
C GLY A 186 -4.35 13.56 -14.04
N ALA A 187 -5.16 13.49 -15.10
CA ALA A 187 -6.61 13.68 -15.04
C ALA A 187 -7.39 12.34 -14.99
N GLN A 188 -6.69 11.20 -15.07
CA GLN A 188 -7.31 9.87 -15.11
C GLN A 188 -7.17 9.14 -13.78
N PHE A 189 -8.25 8.48 -13.35
CA PHE A 189 -8.19 7.51 -12.27
C PHE A 189 -7.76 6.14 -12.78
N PHE A 190 -6.82 5.53 -12.06
CA PHE A 190 -6.35 4.17 -12.26
C PHE A 190 -6.87 3.27 -11.15
N SER A 191 -7.36 2.09 -11.50
CA SER A 191 -7.61 1.03 -10.51
C SER A 191 -6.32 0.30 -10.18
N LEU A 192 -6.20 -0.19 -8.93
CA LEU A 192 -5.01 -0.90 -8.49
C LEU A 192 -4.77 -2.17 -9.33
N HIS A 193 -3.64 -2.18 -10.03
CA HIS A 193 -3.14 -3.30 -10.81
C HIS A 193 -1.66 -3.55 -10.50
N PHE A 194 -1.25 -4.80 -10.70
CA PHE A 194 0.09 -5.26 -10.42
C PHE A 194 0.75 -5.84 -11.65
N ARG A 195 2.01 -5.50 -11.87
CA ARG A 195 2.94 -6.30 -12.65
C ARG A 195 3.60 -7.32 -11.73
N SER A 196 3.96 -8.46 -12.29
CA SER A 196 4.64 -9.54 -11.58
C SER A 196 5.99 -9.83 -12.24
N PRO A 197 7.04 -9.03 -11.96
CA PRO A 197 8.41 -9.41 -12.26
C PRO A 197 8.73 -10.82 -11.72
N PRO A 198 9.69 -11.54 -12.32
CA PRO A 198 10.15 -12.81 -11.78
C PRO A 198 10.50 -12.72 -10.30
N GLY A 199 10.21 -13.78 -9.55
CA GLY A 199 10.61 -13.89 -8.14
C GLY A 199 9.54 -13.54 -7.11
N GLY A 200 8.29 -13.25 -7.49
CA GLY A 200 7.20 -13.05 -6.52
C GLY A 200 7.14 -11.64 -5.91
N VAL A 201 7.67 -10.64 -6.60
CA VAL A 201 7.52 -9.22 -6.24
C VAL A 201 6.29 -8.66 -6.92
N SER A 202 5.43 -7.98 -6.16
CA SER A 202 4.28 -7.24 -6.72
C SER A 202 4.70 -5.82 -7.04
N GLU A 203 4.45 -5.36 -8.26
CA GLU A 203 4.80 -4.01 -8.70
C GLU A 203 3.53 -3.24 -9.09
N ILE A 204 3.20 -2.17 -8.36
CA ILE A 204 2.06 -1.31 -8.68
C ILE A 204 2.35 -0.55 -9.96
N TRP A 205 1.43 -0.63 -10.93
CA TRP A 205 1.62 -0.04 -12.25
C TRP A 205 0.38 0.76 -12.69
N PRO A 206 0.53 1.96 -13.27
CA PRO A 206 -0.55 2.64 -13.97
C PRO A 206 -0.99 1.78 -15.16
N SER A 207 -2.11 1.08 -15.02
CA SER A 207 -2.73 0.35 -16.12
C SER A 207 -4.02 1.04 -16.53
N ALA A 208 -4.07 1.52 -17.77
CA ALA A 208 -5.29 2.01 -18.39
C ALA A 208 -6.18 0.87 -18.94
N GLY A 209 -5.78 -0.39 -18.74
CA GLY A 209 -6.58 -1.56 -19.08
C GLY A 209 -5.75 -2.70 -19.68
N PRO A 210 -6.38 -3.86 -19.94
CA PRO A 210 -5.69 -5.06 -20.44
C PRO A 210 -5.05 -4.91 -21.83
N ASN A 211 -5.39 -3.84 -22.57
CA ASN A 211 -4.94 -3.62 -23.95
C ASN A 211 -4.00 -2.41 -24.12
N GLU A 212 -3.76 -1.62 -23.08
CA GLU A 212 -2.83 -0.51 -23.16
C GLU A 212 -1.47 -0.93 -22.60
N ALA A 213 -0.58 -1.28 -23.53
CA ALA A 213 0.84 -1.38 -23.24
C ALA A 213 1.37 0.03 -22.94
N VAL A 214 1.26 0.46 -21.68
CA VAL A 214 1.98 1.64 -21.21
C VAL A 214 3.47 1.29 -21.30
N GLN A 215 4.16 1.87 -22.27
CA GLN A 215 5.60 1.69 -22.44
C GLN A 215 6.29 2.08 -21.13
N SER A 216 7.03 1.15 -20.55
CA SER A 216 7.89 1.47 -19.41
C SER A 216 8.94 2.50 -19.85
N PRO A 217 9.21 3.56 -19.07
CA PRO A 217 10.23 4.54 -19.41
C PRO A 217 11.66 3.96 -19.51
N SER A 218 11.88 2.72 -19.04
CA SER A 218 13.23 2.19 -18.82
C SER A 218 13.56 0.85 -19.50
N VAL A 219 12.65 0.20 -20.24
CA VAL A 219 13.01 -1.06 -20.93
C VAL A 219 12.21 -1.25 -22.23
N SER A 220 12.91 -1.58 -23.32
CA SER A 220 12.36 -2.02 -24.61
C SER A 220 11.70 -3.41 -24.57
N GLU A 221 11.25 -3.86 -23.40
CA GLU A 221 10.63 -5.16 -23.19
C GLU A 221 9.10 -4.99 -23.18
N ILE A 222 8.44 -5.75 -24.05
CA ILE A 222 6.98 -5.89 -24.02
C ILE A 222 6.66 -6.74 -22.79
N TRP A 223 6.19 -6.09 -21.72
CA TRP A 223 5.79 -6.79 -20.51
C TRP A 223 4.37 -7.34 -20.63
N PRO A 224 4.06 -8.47 -19.97
CA PRO A 224 2.69 -8.99 -19.89
C PRO A 224 1.74 -7.96 -19.26
N PRO A 225 0.44 -8.03 -19.58
CA PRO A 225 -0.56 -7.08 -19.08
C PRO A 225 -0.60 -7.08 -17.55
N ALA A 226 -0.91 -5.91 -16.97
CA ALA A 226 -1.06 -5.78 -15.53
C ALA A 226 -2.25 -6.61 -15.01
N PHE A 227 -2.09 -7.22 -13.85
CA PHE A 227 -3.03 -8.14 -13.23
C PHE A 227 -3.80 -7.48 -12.08
N ARG A 228 -5.03 -7.95 -11.83
CA ARG A 228 -5.82 -7.60 -10.64
C ARG A 228 -5.49 -8.48 -9.42
N TYR A 229 -4.30 -9.06 -9.38
CA TYR A 229 -3.83 -9.85 -8.24
C TYR A 229 -2.34 -9.65 -8.02
N VAL A 230 -1.91 -9.81 -6.78
CA VAL A 230 -0.52 -9.64 -6.34
C VAL A 230 0.35 -10.80 -6.81
N ALA A 231 1.64 -10.54 -6.99
CA ALA A 231 2.61 -11.58 -7.27
C ALA A 231 2.91 -12.42 -6.03
N GLY A 232 2.98 -13.72 -6.25
CA GLY A 232 3.30 -14.70 -5.22
C GLY A 232 2.18 -14.94 -4.19
N ARG A 233 2.40 -15.91 -3.33
CA ARG A 233 1.47 -16.34 -2.27
C ARG A 233 1.93 -15.88 -0.88
N ASP A 234 0.96 -15.82 0.03
CA ASP A 234 1.13 -15.56 1.47
C ASP A 234 1.83 -14.22 1.86
N PRO A 235 1.57 -13.07 1.19
CA PRO A 235 2.20 -11.80 1.57
C PRO A 235 1.80 -11.34 2.98
N SER A 236 2.78 -11.07 3.84
CA SER A 236 2.57 -10.61 5.23
C SER A 236 1.89 -9.24 5.36
N TRP A 237 1.93 -8.43 4.31
CA TRP A 237 1.28 -7.11 4.27
C TRP A 237 -0.20 -7.18 3.84
N MET A 238 -0.69 -8.33 3.39
CA MET A 238 -2.13 -8.57 3.13
C MET A 238 -2.82 -9.20 4.35
N PRO A 239 -4.13 -8.93 4.55
CA PRO A 239 -4.99 -8.04 3.77
C PRO A 239 -4.85 -6.56 4.16
N SER A 240 -3.90 -6.23 5.04
CA SER A 240 -3.87 -4.92 5.70
C SER A 240 -3.65 -3.74 4.76
N LEU A 241 -2.67 -3.82 3.85
CA LEU A 241 -2.39 -2.79 2.85
C LEU A 241 -3.24 -2.97 1.59
N VAL A 242 -3.25 -4.21 1.08
CA VAL A 242 -3.98 -4.58 -0.12
C VAL A 242 -5.09 -5.57 0.26
N PRO A 243 -6.35 -5.31 -0.13
CA PRO A 243 -7.48 -6.16 0.19
C PRO A 243 -7.31 -7.61 -0.28
N GLN A 244 -7.89 -8.55 0.49
CA GLN A 244 -7.79 -10.00 0.24
C GLN A 244 -8.19 -10.42 -1.18
N GLN A 245 -9.09 -9.69 -1.84
CA GLN A 245 -9.53 -9.99 -3.21
C GLN A 245 -8.46 -9.85 -4.29
N TYR A 246 -7.35 -9.15 -4.01
CA TYR A 246 -6.19 -9.13 -4.90
C TYR A 246 -5.24 -10.31 -4.67
N SER A 247 -5.63 -11.31 -3.86
CA SER A 247 -4.76 -12.47 -3.62
C SER A 247 -4.49 -13.25 -4.89
N ASN A 248 -3.26 -13.75 -5.01
CA ASN A 248 -2.89 -14.60 -6.14
C ASN A 248 -3.74 -15.89 -6.12
N PRO A 249 -4.47 -16.21 -7.20
CA PRO A 249 -5.34 -17.39 -7.23
C PRO A 249 -4.58 -18.70 -7.51
N PHE A 250 -3.31 -18.63 -7.92
CA PHE A 250 -2.54 -19.80 -8.35
C PHE A 250 -1.81 -20.47 -7.18
N ALA A 251 -2.10 -21.75 -6.96
CA ALA A 251 -1.54 -22.52 -5.83
C ALA A 251 -0.03 -22.77 -5.94
N ASP A 252 0.49 -22.78 -7.16
CA ASP A 252 1.91 -22.97 -7.50
C ASP A 252 2.70 -21.65 -7.54
N ALA A 253 2.05 -20.52 -7.24
CA ALA A 253 2.73 -19.23 -7.20
C ALA A 253 3.94 -19.25 -6.24
N PRO A 254 5.06 -18.59 -6.61
CA PRO A 254 6.19 -18.44 -5.71
C PRO A 254 5.77 -17.70 -4.44
N ARG A 255 6.58 -17.72 -3.38
CA ARG A 255 6.29 -16.88 -2.21
C ARG A 255 6.40 -15.41 -2.58
N SER A 256 5.56 -14.58 -1.95
CA SER A 256 5.73 -13.13 -2.04
C SER A 256 7.13 -12.74 -1.55
N GLN A 257 7.71 -11.73 -2.19
CA GLN A 257 8.97 -11.11 -1.76
C GLN A 257 8.77 -9.65 -1.32
N GLY A 258 7.60 -9.08 -1.61
CA GLY A 258 7.28 -7.70 -1.26
C GLY A 258 6.45 -6.99 -2.32
N LEU A 259 6.35 -5.68 -2.11
CA LEU A 259 5.61 -4.71 -2.89
C LEU A 259 6.54 -3.54 -3.26
N ARG A 260 6.47 -3.12 -4.53
CA ARG A 260 7.16 -1.96 -5.10
C ARG A 260 6.27 -1.28 -6.15
N GLY A 261 6.82 -0.34 -6.91
CA GLY A 261 6.10 0.50 -7.87
C GLY A 261 5.64 1.79 -7.20
N GLU A 262 4.69 2.48 -7.82
CA GLU A 262 4.24 3.85 -7.48
C GLU A 262 4.24 4.14 -5.96
N LEU A 263 5.30 4.80 -5.47
CA LEU A 263 5.59 5.02 -4.06
C LEU A 263 4.49 5.87 -3.37
N PRO A 264 3.98 6.97 -3.97
CA PRO A 264 2.86 7.70 -3.39
C PRO A 264 1.61 6.82 -3.19
N VAL A 265 1.36 5.89 -4.11
CA VAL A 265 0.22 4.95 -4.00
C VAL A 265 0.42 4.01 -2.82
N ILE A 266 1.63 3.47 -2.64
CA ILE A 266 1.97 2.62 -1.49
C ILE A 266 1.76 3.37 -0.17
N LEU A 267 2.25 4.61 -0.07
CA LEU A 267 2.06 5.45 1.12
C LEU A 267 0.58 5.78 1.37
N GLY A 268 -0.18 6.08 0.32
CA GLY A 268 -1.62 6.30 0.41
C GLY A 268 -2.36 5.05 0.93
N MET A 269 -1.99 3.86 0.44
CA MET A 269 -2.54 2.60 0.97
C MET A 269 -2.18 2.36 2.44
N MET A 270 -0.96 2.71 2.87
CA MET A 270 -0.54 2.64 4.28
C MET A 270 -1.38 3.57 5.17
N ALA A 271 -1.76 4.74 4.67
CA ALA A 271 -2.65 5.66 5.37
C ALA A 271 -4.09 5.16 5.42
N LEU A 272 -4.62 4.68 4.30
CA LEU A 272 -5.98 4.13 4.22
C LEU A 272 -6.15 2.81 4.98
N ALA A 273 -5.04 2.11 5.25
CA ALA A 273 -4.98 0.94 6.13
C ALA A 273 -5.08 1.30 7.64
N GLN A 274 -5.14 2.58 7.99
CA GLN A 274 -5.31 3.09 9.35
C GLN A 274 -6.68 3.75 9.52
N SER A 275 -7.13 3.86 10.77
CA SER A 275 -8.37 4.56 11.12
C SER A 275 -8.28 6.04 10.75
N GLN A 276 -9.42 6.65 10.45
CA GLN A 276 -9.55 8.03 9.93
C GLN A 276 -8.84 9.11 10.77
N SER A 277 -8.53 8.85 12.04
CA SER A 277 -8.14 9.89 12.97
C SER A 277 -6.66 10.27 13.00
N LEU A 278 -5.70 9.42 12.61
CA LEU A 278 -4.27 9.79 12.54
C LEU A 278 -3.44 8.76 11.74
N PHE A 279 -2.98 9.14 10.55
CA PHE A 279 -1.88 8.43 9.90
C PHE A 279 -0.58 8.64 10.69
N TYR A 280 -0.02 7.57 11.27
CA TYR A 280 1.24 7.64 12.02
C TYR A 280 2.13 6.45 11.69
N PRO A 281 2.88 6.46 10.58
CA PRO A 281 3.68 5.33 10.11
C PRO A 281 4.87 4.89 10.99
N PRO A 282 5.51 5.71 11.86
CA PRO A 282 6.73 5.30 12.57
C PRO A 282 6.64 4.02 13.39
N THR A 283 5.45 3.58 13.80
CA THR A 283 5.27 2.32 14.56
C THR A 283 4.97 1.10 13.68
N GLN A 284 4.46 1.32 12.46
CA GLN A 284 3.92 0.30 11.59
C GLN A 284 4.83 0.05 10.39
N TRP A 285 5.61 1.03 9.94
CA TRP A 285 6.52 0.88 8.83
C TRP A 285 7.98 1.01 9.30
N ARG A 286 8.64 -0.14 9.49
CA ARG A 286 10.01 -0.22 10.02
C ARG A 286 10.81 -1.24 9.27
N LYS A 287 12.07 -0.95 8.97
CA LYS A 287 12.96 -1.80 8.15
C LYS A 287 12.31 -2.25 6.84
N ARG A 288 11.47 -1.36 6.26
CA ARG A 288 10.64 -1.63 5.08
C ARG A 288 9.60 -2.74 5.28
N GLN A 289 9.25 -3.11 6.51
CA GLN A 289 8.19 -4.07 6.79
C GLN A 289 6.97 -3.33 7.31
N TRP A 290 5.80 -3.78 6.88
CA TRP A 290 4.52 -3.27 7.37
C TRP A 290 3.99 -4.15 8.50
N HIS A 291 3.74 -3.53 9.64
CA HIS A 291 3.28 -4.14 10.88
C HIS A 291 1.98 -3.46 11.28
N ARG A 292 0.84 -4.03 10.91
CA ARG A 292 -0.44 -3.56 11.42
C ARG A 292 -0.78 -4.30 12.70
N ALA A 293 -1.20 -3.57 13.74
CA ALA A 293 -1.84 -4.18 14.89
C ALA A 293 -3.14 -4.86 14.43
N PRO A 294 -3.45 -6.10 14.86
CA PRO A 294 -4.71 -6.74 14.53
C PRO A 294 -5.85 -5.86 15.05
N GLN A 295 -6.55 -5.18 14.13
CA GLN A 295 -7.75 -4.45 14.48
C GLN A 295 -8.89 -5.44 14.63
N THR A 296 -9.62 -5.32 15.73
CA THR A 296 -10.89 -6.00 15.96
C THR A 296 -11.96 -5.33 15.09
N GLY A 297 -12.10 -5.76 13.84
CA GLY A 297 -13.13 -5.26 12.91
C GLY A 297 -12.53 -4.79 11.59
N GLU A 298 -12.62 -5.61 10.55
CA GLU A 298 -12.28 -5.23 9.17
C GLU A 298 -13.33 -4.26 8.58
N GLU A 299 -14.49 -4.17 9.24
CA GLU A 299 -15.66 -3.36 8.84
C GLU A 299 -15.43 -1.85 8.91
N ASP A 300 -14.51 -1.35 9.75
CA ASP A 300 -14.33 0.09 9.97
C ASP A 300 -13.47 0.81 8.90
N LEU A 301 -12.82 0.08 7.98
CA LEU A 301 -11.88 0.69 7.04
C LEU A 301 -12.39 0.86 5.61
N ASN A 302 -13.27 -0.03 5.17
CA ASN A 302 -13.83 0.04 3.83
C ASN A 302 -15.12 0.86 3.94
N PRO A 303 -15.32 1.89 3.09
CA PRO A 303 -16.59 2.59 3.07
C PRO A 303 -17.73 1.60 2.79
N GLY A 304 -18.95 1.97 3.17
CA GLY A 304 -20.25 1.41 2.78
C GLY A 304 -20.56 1.50 1.27
N PRO A 305 -21.61 0.82 0.76
CA PRO A 305 -21.99 0.88 -0.67
C PRO A 305 -22.59 2.23 -1.05
N ASP A 306 -23.00 3.00 -0.04
CA ASP A 306 -23.60 4.32 -0.12
C ASP A 306 -22.82 5.35 0.70
N GLU A 307 -21.56 5.04 1.03
CA GLU A 307 -20.65 5.96 1.71
C GLU A 307 -19.62 6.52 0.72
N ALA A 308 -19.20 7.77 0.94
CA ALA A 308 -18.16 8.39 0.14
C ALA A 308 -16.84 7.61 0.24
N PRO A 309 -16.04 7.54 -0.84
CA PRO A 309 -14.73 6.91 -0.78
C PRO A 309 -13.82 7.66 0.19
N ARG A 310 -13.00 6.92 0.93
CA ARG A 310 -11.98 7.53 1.78
C ARG A 310 -10.79 7.91 0.93
N GLY A 311 -10.49 9.20 0.81
CA GLY A 311 -9.38 9.72 0.01
C GLY A 311 -8.23 10.24 0.84
N VAL A 312 -7.01 10.14 0.30
CA VAL A 312 -5.83 10.83 0.82
C VAL A 312 -5.03 11.47 -0.30
N LEU A 313 -4.45 12.63 -0.02
CA LEU A 313 -3.46 13.29 -0.85
C LEU A 313 -2.07 12.99 -0.30
N VAL A 314 -1.19 12.46 -1.14
CA VAL A 314 0.18 12.11 -0.79
C VAL A 314 1.12 13.01 -1.57
N GLN A 315 2.02 13.70 -0.88
CA GLN A 315 3.13 14.41 -1.52
C GLN A 315 4.45 13.89 -0.97
N ILE A 316 5.39 13.65 -1.90
CA ILE A 316 6.76 13.25 -1.60
C ILE A 316 7.68 14.36 -2.10
N CYS A 317 8.61 14.78 -1.26
CA CYS A 317 9.62 15.78 -1.58
C CYS A 317 11.03 15.23 -1.35
N LEU A 318 12.00 15.80 -2.06
CA LEU A 318 13.41 15.57 -1.77
C LEU A 318 13.74 16.15 -0.38
N ASP A 319 14.54 15.43 0.41
CA ASP A 319 15.10 15.92 1.66
C ASP A 319 16.47 16.60 1.45
N PRO A 320 16.59 17.92 1.61
CA PRO A 320 17.86 18.65 1.50
C PRO A 320 18.87 18.23 2.57
N GLN A 321 18.43 17.57 3.65
CA GLN A 321 19.30 17.03 4.69
C GLN A 321 19.77 15.58 4.40
N GLY A 322 19.28 14.96 3.32
CA GLY A 322 19.48 13.54 3.01
C GLY A 322 20.81 13.18 2.34
N GLY A 323 21.62 14.18 1.98
CA GLY A 323 22.91 13.97 1.30
C GLY A 323 22.77 13.21 -0.03
N GLU A 324 23.67 12.27 -0.30
CA GLU A 324 23.75 11.52 -1.58
C GLU A 324 22.56 10.56 -1.86
N GLY A 325 21.55 10.49 -0.98
CA GLY A 325 20.41 9.58 -1.09
C GLY A 325 19.05 10.24 -1.38
N SER A 326 19.05 11.54 -1.67
CA SER A 326 17.83 12.33 -1.78
C SER A 326 17.70 13.03 -3.14
N THR A 327 17.97 12.30 -4.21
CA THR A 327 17.71 12.78 -5.58
C THR A 327 16.47 12.12 -6.19
N ALA A 328 15.85 12.76 -7.17
CA ALA A 328 14.74 12.18 -7.92
C ALA A 328 15.10 10.83 -8.56
N ALA A 329 16.37 10.64 -8.96
CA ALA A 329 16.87 9.38 -9.50
C ALA A 329 16.95 8.27 -8.42
N ASP A 330 17.37 8.61 -7.21
CA ASP A 330 17.43 7.65 -6.09
C ASP A 330 16.02 7.24 -5.65
N LEU A 331 15.09 8.19 -5.57
CA LEU A 331 13.68 7.90 -5.28
C LEU A 331 13.05 7.04 -6.37
N HIS A 332 13.33 7.34 -7.64
CA HIS A 332 12.88 6.50 -8.76
C HIS A 332 13.47 5.09 -8.69
N LYS A 333 14.76 4.97 -8.34
CA LYS A 333 15.39 3.67 -8.14
C LYS A 333 14.72 2.89 -7.01
N PHE A 334 14.47 3.57 -5.88
CA PHE A 334 13.81 3.00 -4.72
C PHE A 334 12.39 2.50 -5.03
N GLU A 335 11.62 3.29 -5.78
CA GLU A 335 10.26 3.00 -6.20
C GLU A 335 10.18 1.75 -7.08
N TRP A 336 11.03 1.66 -8.10
CA TRP A 336 10.88 0.65 -9.16
C TRP A 336 11.78 -0.57 -9.03
N TYR A 337 12.91 -0.46 -8.34
CA TYR A 337 13.92 -1.53 -8.29
C TYR A 337 14.13 -2.09 -6.88
N THR A 338 13.52 -1.48 -5.86
CA THR A 338 13.63 -1.89 -4.47
C THR A 338 12.25 -2.23 -3.90
N ASN A 339 12.18 -3.25 -3.04
CA ASN A 339 10.95 -3.54 -2.31
C ASN A 339 10.72 -2.45 -1.27
N VAL A 340 9.78 -1.55 -1.55
CA VAL A 340 9.31 -0.49 -0.64
C VAL A 340 8.70 -1.13 0.61
N VAL A 341 7.92 -2.19 0.42
CA VAL A 341 7.46 -3.08 1.49
C VAL A 341 8.01 -4.47 1.26
N LYS A 342 8.83 -4.96 2.18
CA LYS A 342 9.37 -6.31 2.21
C LYS A 342 8.40 -7.26 2.87
N ASP A 343 8.40 -8.50 2.39
CA ASP A 343 7.72 -9.57 3.10
C ASP A 343 8.43 -9.90 4.42
N ALA A 344 7.65 -10.19 5.47
CA ALA A 344 8.21 -10.54 6.78
C ALA A 344 8.84 -11.96 6.72
N PRO A 345 10.06 -12.14 7.25
CA PRO A 345 10.64 -13.47 7.36
C PRO A 345 9.76 -14.33 8.26
N ARG A 346 9.57 -15.62 7.90
CA ARG A 346 8.84 -16.55 8.77
C ARG A 346 9.50 -16.59 10.14
N GLN A 347 8.70 -16.34 11.19
CA GLN A 347 9.03 -16.88 12.50
C GLN A 347 8.92 -18.40 12.37
N SER A 348 10.04 -19.10 12.49
CA SER A 348 10.04 -20.56 12.63
C SER A 348 9.22 -20.90 13.88
N ARG A 349 8.07 -21.52 13.69
CA ARG A 349 7.29 -22.10 14.79
C ARG A 349 7.96 -23.36 15.31
#